data_AF-A0A2K3LTB1-F1
#
_entry.id   AF-A0A2K3LTB1-F1
#
_cell.length_a   1.000
_cell.length_b   1.000
_cell.length_c   1.000
_cell.angle_alpha   90.00
_cell.angle_beta   90.00
_cell.angle_gamma   90.00
#
_symmetry.space_group_name_H-M   'P 1'
#
loop_
_entity.id
_entity.type
_entity.pdbx_description
1 polymer ?
#
loop_
_entity_poly.entity_id
_entity_poly.type
_entity_poly.pdbx_seq_one_letter_code
_entity_poly.pdbx_strand_id
1 'polypeptide(L)'
;MLCDDEIGDNIIGVLFAAQDTTATVMTWVVKYLHNEPKLLECVKAEQKAIHKENDGKLQLSWNQTRNMPITNKVVLESMRMASIISFPFREAVADVEYK
;
A
#
# COMPACT_ATOMS: atom_id res chain seq x y z
N MET A 1 27.59 -0.43 13.73
CA MET A 1 27.64 -0.85 12.32
C MET A 1 27.19 -2.30 12.31
N LEU A 2 26.25 -2.66 11.45
CA LEU A 2 25.73 -4.04 11.38
C LEU A 2 26.77 -4.97 10.75
N CYS A 3 26.80 -6.23 11.19
CA CYS A 3 27.57 -7.29 10.53
C CYS A 3 26.92 -7.67 9.19
N ASP A 4 27.69 -8.28 8.28
CA ASP A 4 27.19 -8.73 6.97
C ASP A 4 25.99 -9.69 7.10
N ASP A 5 26.00 -10.56 8.12
CA ASP A 5 24.87 -11.46 8.40
C ASP A 5 23.61 -10.68 8.80
N GLU A 6 23.73 -9.68 9.69
CA GLU A 6 22.61 -8.84 10.11
C GLU A 6 22.07 -7.98 8.95
N ILE A 7 22.94 -7.56 8.02
CA ILE A 7 22.54 -6.87 6.80
C ILE A 7 21.73 -7.81 5.90
N GLY A 8 22.22 -9.04 5.71
CA GLY A 8 21.54 -10.08 4.93
C GLY A 8 20.14 -10.39 5.47
N ASP A 9 20.05 -10.63 6.78
CA ASP A 9 18.78 -10.92 7.47
C ASP A 9 17.77 -9.77 7.33
N ASN A 10 18.23 -8.52 7.45
CA ASN A 10 17.35 -7.35 7.28
C ASN A 10 16.83 -7.22 5.84
N ILE A 11 17.68 -7.46 4.83
CA ILE A 11 17.27 -7.42 3.42
C ILE A 11 16.20 -8.49 3.14
N ILE A 12 16.45 -9.73 3.60
CA ILE A 12 15.51 -10.84 3.43
C ILE A 12 14.20 -10.56 4.17
N GLY A 13 14.28 -10.06 5.41
CA GLY A 13 13.12 -9.73 6.23
C GLY A 13 12.22 -8.67 5.59
N VAL A 14 12.80 -7.60 5.04
CA VAL A 14 12.04 -6.54 4.34
C VAL A 14 11.40 -7.06 3.06
N LEU A 15 12.13 -7.84 2.25
CA LEU A 15 11.60 -8.41 1.02
C LEU A 15 10.41 -9.34 1.30
N PHE A 16 10.55 -10.23 2.27
CA PHE A 16 9.50 -11.16 2.67
C PHE A 16 8.26 -10.42 3.19
N ALA A 17 8.46 -9.45 4.10
CA ALA A 17 7.36 -8.68 4.67
C ALA A 17 6.60 -7.85 3.61
N ALA A 18 7.31 -7.25 2.65
CA ALA A 18 6.71 -6.38 1.65
C ALA A 18 6.02 -7.14 0.50
N GLN A 19 6.54 -8.31 0.11
CA GLN A 19 6.07 -9.04 -1.06
C GLN A 19 4.61 -9.47 -0.92
N ASP A 20 4.30 -10.31 0.07
CA ASP A 20 2.98 -10.91 0.20
C ASP A 20 1.92 -9.88 0.60
N THR A 21 2.30 -8.92 1.45
CA THR A 21 1.40 -7.84 1.89
C THR A 21 1.02 -6.93 0.73
N THR A 22 2.00 -6.44 -0.05
CA THR A 22 1.74 -5.53 -1.19
C THR A 22 1.01 -6.24 -2.32
N ALA A 23 1.39 -7.48 -2.65
CA ALA A 23 0.69 -8.27 -3.66
C ALA A 23 -0.79 -8.46 -3.30
N THR A 24 -1.07 -8.78 -2.04
CA THR A 24 -2.44 -8.93 -1.53
C THR A 24 -3.22 -7.62 -1.61
N VAL A 25 -2.66 -6.48 -1.18
CA VAL A 25 -3.31 -5.16 -1.33
C VAL A 25 -3.67 -4.91 -2.79
N MET A 26 -2.73 -5.13 -3.72
CA MET A 26 -2.94 -4.87 -5.15
C MET A 26 -4.08 -5.73 -5.71
N THR A 27 -4.12 -7.02 -5.38
CA THR A 27 -5.22 -7.90 -5.79
C THR A 27 -6.58 -7.37 -5.32
N TRP A 28 -6.68 -6.91 -4.07
CA TRP A 28 -7.91 -6.34 -3.54
C TRP A 28 -8.28 -5.02 -4.20
N VAL A 29 -7.31 -4.13 -4.44
CA VAL A 29 -7.53 -2.87 -5.18
C VAL A 29 -8.14 -3.16 -6.56
N VAL A 30 -7.57 -4.10 -7.32
CA VAL A 30 -8.09 -4.46 -8.66
C VAL A 30 -9.51 -5.01 -8.54
N LYS A 31 -9.77 -5.90 -7.57
CA LYS A 31 -11.10 -6.48 -7.34
C LYS A 31 -12.14 -5.42 -6.98
N TYR A 32 -11.83 -4.50 -6.07
CA TYR A 32 -12.76 -3.46 -5.64
C TYR A 32 -13.03 -2.44 -6.76
N LEU A 33 -12.00 -2.05 -7.51
CA LEU A 33 -12.18 -1.18 -8.68
C LEU A 33 -13.00 -1.85 -9.79
N HIS A 34 -12.81 -3.14 -10.01
CA HIS A 34 -13.62 -3.90 -10.97
C HIS A 34 -15.12 -3.91 -10.57
N ASN A 35 -15.40 -4.08 -9.29
CA ASN A 35 -16.77 -4.13 -8.77
C ASN A 35 -17.46 -2.75 -8.71
N GLU A 36 -16.69 -1.65 -8.71
CA GLU A 36 -17.19 -0.28 -8.60
C GLU A 36 -16.81 0.57 -9.83
N PRO A 37 -17.53 0.46 -10.96
CA PRO A 37 -17.16 1.14 -12.21
C PRO A 37 -17.06 2.67 -12.09
N LYS A 38 -17.91 3.28 -11.25
CA LYS A 38 -17.84 4.74 -11.01
C LYS A 38 -16.53 5.13 -10.35
N LEU A 39 -16.07 4.36 -9.37
CA LEU A 39 -14.81 4.58 -8.68
C LEU A 39 -13.62 4.38 -9.63
N LEU A 40 -13.68 3.34 -10.46
CA LEU A 40 -12.69 3.11 -11.51
C LEU A 40 -12.58 4.30 -12.48
N GLU A 41 -13.70 4.87 -12.94
CA GLU A 41 -13.67 6.04 -13.80
C GLU A 41 -13.11 7.28 -13.10
N CYS A 42 -13.40 7.48 -11.81
CA CYS A 42 -12.79 8.54 -11.01
C CYS A 42 -11.26 8.39 -10.91
N VAL A 43 -10.76 7.18 -10.63
CA VAL A 43 -9.32 6.90 -10.59
C VAL A 43 -8.68 7.10 -11.97
N LYS A 44 -9.30 6.61 -13.04
CA LYS A 44 -8.80 6.83 -14.41
C LYS A 44 -8.74 8.31 -14.76
N ALA A 45 -9.74 9.11 -14.37
CA ALA A 45 -9.74 10.54 -14.60
C ALA A 45 -8.59 11.24 -13.89
N GLU A 46 -8.32 10.88 -12.62
CA GLU A 46 -7.18 11.36 -11.85
C GLU A 46 -5.84 11.02 -12.53
N GLN A 47 -5.65 9.75 -12.92
CA GLN A 47 -4.42 9.30 -13.59
C GLN A 47 -4.22 9.97 -14.97
N LYS A 48 -5.30 10.16 -15.75
CA LYS A 48 -5.24 10.87 -17.04
C LYS A 48 -4.88 12.36 -16.89
N ALA A 49 -5.37 13.03 -15.84
CA ALA A 49 -5.03 14.42 -15.58
C ALA A 49 -3.53 14.60 -15.33
N ILE A 50 -2.94 13.72 -14.51
CA ILE A 50 -1.50 13.70 -14.22
C ILE A 50 -0.68 13.35 -15.46
N HIS A 51 -1.13 12.36 -16.23
CA HIS A 51 -0.47 12.01 -17.49
C HIS A 51 -0.45 13.18 -18.49
N LYS A 52 -1.51 13.98 -18.53
CA LYS A 52 -1.58 15.19 -19.35
C LYS A 52 -0.66 16.29 -18.84
N GLU A 53 -0.56 16.48 -17.52
CA GLU A 53 0.42 17.39 -16.90
C GLU A 53 1.87 17.02 -17.27
N ASN A 54 2.12 15.72 -17.47
CA ASN A 54 3.43 15.20 -17.87
C ASN A 54 3.67 15.21 -19.39
N ASP A 55 2.90 15.96 -20.18
CA ASP A 55 2.96 15.99 -21.64
C ASP A 55 2.86 14.59 -22.27
N GLY A 56 2.08 13.69 -21.66
CA GLY A 56 1.95 12.30 -22.11
C GLY A 56 3.15 11.41 -21.79
N LYS A 57 4.09 11.86 -20.95
CA LYS A 57 5.16 11.01 -20.43
C LYS A 57 4.64 10.10 -19.32
N LEU A 58 5.20 8.89 -19.26
CA LEU A 58 4.84 7.89 -18.24
C LEU A 58 5.51 8.14 -16.88
N GLN A 59 6.54 8.99 -16.82
CA GLN A 59 7.30 9.22 -15.60
C GLN A 59 6.47 10.01 -14.58
N LEU A 60 6.32 9.45 -13.37
CA LEU A 60 5.69 10.13 -12.24
C LEU A 60 6.76 10.73 -11.33
N SER A 61 6.58 11.99 -10.93
CA SER A 61 7.36 12.57 -9.85
C SER A 61 6.81 12.16 -8.47
N TRP A 62 7.66 12.20 -7.45
CA TRP A 62 7.25 11.94 -6.06
C TRP A 62 6.18 12.91 -5.55
N ASN A 63 6.17 14.16 -6.03
CA ASN A 63 5.14 15.11 -5.65
C ASN A 63 3.78 14.75 -6.28
N GLN A 64 3.78 14.22 -7.50
CA GLN A 64 2.55 13.79 -8.17
C GLN A 64 1.89 12.60 -7.47
N THR A 65 2.66 11.65 -6.92
CA THR A 65 2.07 10.54 -6.16
C THR A 65 1.34 11.02 -4.90
N ARG A 66 1.74 12.16 -4.33
CA ARG A 66 1.04 12.82 -3.21
C ARG A 66 -0.20 13.60 -3.63
N ASN A 67 -0.30 13.96 -4.91
CA ASN A 67 -1.43 14.66 -5.52
C ASN A 67 -2.46 13.71 -6.16
N MET A 68 -2.55 12.47 -5.68
CA MET A 68 -3.54 11.47 -6.10
C MET A 68 -4.54 11.13 -4.97
N PRO A 69 -5.38 12.08 -4.53
CA PRO A 69 -6.26 11.88 -3.37
C PRO A 69 -7.29 10.76 -3.53
N ILE A 70 -7.79 10.51 -4.73
CA ILE A 70 -8.76 9.43 -4.99
C ILE A 70 -8.04 8.09 -4.94
N THR A 71 -6.92 7.95 -5.66
CA THR A 71 -6.11 6.72 -5.66
C THR A 71 -5.64 6.37 -4.25
N ASN A 72 -5.19 7.36 -3.46
CA ASN A 72 -4.78 7.15 -2.08
C ASN A 72 -5.93 6.62 -1.21
N LYS A 73 -7.13 7.21 -1.34
CA LYS A 73 -8.34 6.71 -0.64
C LYS A 73 -8.69 5.29 -1.04
N VAL A 74 -8.57 4.93 -2.31
CA VAL A 74 -8.82 3.55 -2.78
C VAL A 74 -7.85 2.57 -2.13
N VAL A 75 -6.56 2.92 -2.04
CA VAL A 75 -5.55 2.07 -1.39
C VAL A 75 -5.87 1.90 0.10
N LEU A 76 -6.11 3.01 0.82
CA LEU A 76 -6.43 2.96 2.25
C LEU A 76 -7.71 2.18 2.53
N GLU A 77 -8.75 2.39 1.73
CA GLU A 77 -10.03 1.68 1.91
C GLU A 77 -9.90 0.19 1.55
N SER A 78 -9.08 -0.14 0.55
CA SER A 78 -8.76 -1.53 0.24
C SER A 78 -8.04 -2.20 1.41
N MET A 79 -7.07 -1.53 2.04
CA MET A 79 -6.39 -2.03 3.23
C MET A 79 -7.35 -2.22 4.41
N ARG A 80 -8.28 -1.26 4.61
CA ARG A 80 -9.29 -1.32 5.66
C ARG A 80 -10.23 -2.52 5.49
N MET A 81 -10.68 -2.79 4.26
CA MET A 81 -11.63 -3.87 3.98
C MET A 81 -10.97 -5.26 3.88
N ALA A 82 -9.75 -5.34 3.33
CA ALA A 82 -9.07 -6.61 3.12
C ALA A 82 -8.46 -7.19 4.40
N SER A 83 -8.19 -6.36 5.41
CA SER A 83 -7.61 -6.77 6.71
C SER A 83 -6.44 -7.76 6.56
N ILE A 84 -5.45 -7.39 5.74
CA ILE A 84 -4.37 -8.28 5.26
C ILE A 84 -3.55 -8.90 6.40
N ILE A 85 -3.40 -8.18 7.51
CA ILE A 85 -2.84 -8.69 8.76
C ILE A 85 -3.97 -8.66 9.79
N SER A 86 -4.48 -9.82 10.18
CA SER A 86 -5.67 -9.91 11.03
C SER A 86 -5.41 -9.43 12.46
N PHE A 87 -4.31 -9.85 13.08
CA PHE A 87 -3.89 -9.37 14.39
C PHE A 87 -2.40 -9.69 14.61
N PRO A 88 -1.64 -8.76 15.20
CA PRO A 88 -0.26 -9.03 15.58
C PRO A 88 -0.21 -9.72 16.95
N PHE A 89 0.67 -10.72 17.09
CA PHE A 89 0.93 -11.34 18.38
C PHE A 89 1.76 -10.41 19.27
N ARG A 90 1.45 -10.43 20.58
CA ARG A 90 2.16 -9.69 21.63
C ARG A 90 2.26 -10.58 22.86
N GLU A 91 3.38 -10.47 23.56
CA GLU A 91 3.62 -11.12 24.84
C GLU A 91 3.77 -10.02 25.92
N ALA A 92 3.11 -10.20 27.06
CA ALA A 92 3.28 -9.30 28.20
C ALA A 92 4.60 -9.62 28.90
N VAL A 93 5.51 -8.66 28.94
CA VAL A 93 6.84 -8.82 29.60
C VAL A 93 6.82 -8.45 31.08
N ALA A 94 5.67 -8.00 31.58
CA ALA A 94 5.39 -7.67 32.97
C ALA A 94 3.87 -7.71 33.19
N ASP A 95 3.43 -7.71 34.44
CA ASP A 95 2.01 -7.67 34.78
C ASP A 95 1.34 -6.38 34.26
N VAL A 96 0.20 -6.53 33.59
CA VAL A 96 -0.58 -5.41 33.02
C VAL A 96 -2.01 -5.46 33.56
N GLU A 97 -2.43 -4.41 34.25
CA GLU A 97 -3.82 -4.17 34.60
C GLU A 97 -4.49 -3.26 33.56
N TYR A 98 -5.54 -3.76 32.90
CA TYR A 98 -6.35 -3.00 31.95
C TYR A 98 -7.66 -2.54 32.62
N LYS A 99 -8.06 -1.29 32.40
CA LYS A 99 -9.33 -0.72 32.91
C LYS A 99 -10.41 -0.71 31.84
#